data_AF-A0A523RTE2-F1
#
_entry.id   AF-A0A523RTE2-F1
#
_cell.length_a   1.000
_cell.length_b   1.000
_cell.length_c   1.000
_cell.angle_alpha   90.00
_cell.angle_beta   90.00
_cell.angle_gamma   90.00
#
_symmetry.space_group_name_H-M   'P 1'
#
loop_
_entity.id
_entity.type
_entity.pdbx_description
1 polymer ?
#
loop_
_entity_poly.entity_id
_entity_poly.type
_entity_poly.pdbx_seq_one_letter_code
_entity_poly.pdbx_strand_id
1 'polypeptide(L)'
;MPMVELVAKKTLELNPDIGLGVVDLIVLLWMYSNPYDSNRRQLSSMRNILKMSETLQVPGGGLDITEEELTQIALGSLQKLREKGLVYIQSAGVHYVKGTLTDAGVDLIKKSVKTPSLRRVTAEFGNNP
;
A
#
# COMPACT_ATOMS: atom_id res chain seq x y z
N MET A 1 -5.92 -9.21 -11.67
CA MET A 1 -5.63 -8.66 -10.33
C MET A 1 -4.14 -8.61 -10.08
N PRO A 2 -3.57 -7.42 -9.82
CA PRO A 2 -2.24 -7.33 -9.21
C PRO A 2 -2.25 -8.13 -7.90
N MET A 3 -1.28 -9.02 -7.68
CA MET A 3 -1.21 -9.87 -6.49
C MET A 3 -1.27 -9.07 -5.18
N VAL A 4 -0.74 -7.84 -5.17
CA VAL A 4 -0.81 -6.90 -4.02
C VAL A 4 -2.25 -6.55 -3.64
N GLU A 5 -3.13 -6.33 -4.62
CA GLU A 5 -4.53 -6.00 -4.35
C GLU A 5 -5.29 -7.20 -3.79
N LEU A 6 -4.97 -8.41 -4.25
CA LEU A 6 -5.54 -9.63 -3.69
C LEU A 6 -5.15 -9.81 -2.22
N VAL A 7 -3.88 -9.58 -1.89
CA VAL A 7 -3.39 -9.62 -0.50
C VAL A 7 -4.06 -8.54 0.34
N ALA A 8 -4.25 -7.34 -0.19
CA ALA A 8 -4.95 -6.25 0.48
C ALA A 8 -6.41 -6.59 0.79
N LYS A 9 -7.17 -7.11 -0.19
CA LYS A 9 -8.56 -7.54 0.00
C LYS A 9 -8.67 -8.64 1.06
N LYS A 10 -7.79 -9.65 1.02
CA LYS A 10 -7.76 -10.72 2.02
C LYS A 10 -7.36 -10.22 3.41
N THR A 11 -6.46 -9.26 3.49
CA THR A 11 -6.08 -8.63 4.77
C THR A 11 -7.28 -7.88 5.37
N LEU A 12 -8.05 -7.19 4.54
CA LEU A 12 -9.27 -6.49 4.98
C LEU A 12 -10.36 -7.47 5.44
N GLU A 13 -10.60 -8.56 4.70
CA GLU A 13 -11.55 -9.61 5.09
C GLU A 13 -11.24 -10.21 6.48
N LEU A 14 -9.95 -10.39 6.79
CA LEU A 14 -9.50 -10.95 8.06
C LEU A 14 -9.51 -9.93 9.21
N ASN A 15 -9.54 -8.65 8.89
CA ASN A 15 -9.50 -7.58 9.89
C ASN A 15 -10.51 -6.47 9.50
N PRO A 16 -11.82 -6.74 9.53
CA PRO A 16 -12.84 -5.81 9.02
C PRO A 16 -12.87 -4.48 9.79
N ASP A 17 -12.52 -4.51 11.08
CA ASP A 17 -12.63 -3.34 11.97
C ASP A 17 -11.35 -2.50 12.08
N ILE A 18 -10.33 -2.76 11.24
CA ILE A 18 -9.06 -1.99 11.30
C ILE A 18 -9.25 -0.52 10.90
N GLY A 19 -10.37 -0.22 10.22
CA GLY A 19 -10.69 1.11 9.72
C GLY A 19 -9.75 1.55 8.59
N LEU A 20 -9.24 0.60 7.80
CA LEU A 20 -8.44 0.83 6.60
C LEU A 20 -9.20 0.30 5.37
N GLY A 21 -9.02 0.95 4.23
CA GLY A 21 -9.52 0.48 2.94
C GLY A 21 -8.48 -0.36 2.20
N VAL A 22 -8.90 -0.96 1.08
CA VAL A 22 -8.01 -1.73 0.19
C VAL A 22 -6.83 -0.88 -0.28
N VAL A 23 -7.06 0.39 -0.62
CA VAL A 23 -6.01 1.32 -1.05
C VAL A 23 -4.97 1.56 0.04
N ASP A 24 -5.42 1.76 1.29
CA ASP A 24 -4.52 1.95 2.45
C ASP A 24 -3.63 0.71 2.64
N LEU A 25 -4.22 -0.49 2.49
CA LEU A 25 -3.50 -1.76 2.60
C LEU A 25 -2.53 -1.99 1.44
N ILE A 26 -2.87 -1.58 0.21
CA ILE A 26 -1.94 -1.61 -0.94
C ILE A 26 -0.72 -0.74 -0.65
N VAL A 27 -0.93 0.50 -0.15
CA VAL A 27 0.16 1.41 0.22
C VAL A 27 1.04 0.81 1.32
N LEU A 28 0.41 0.23 2.35
CA LEU A 28 1.11 -0.40 3.47
C LEU A 28 1.96 -1.61 3.02
N LEU A 29 1.41 -2.48 2.17
CA LEU A 29 2.11 -3.65 1.60
C LEU A 29 3.25 -3.24 0.67
N TRP A 30 3.07 -2.17 -0.11
CA TRP A 30 4.11 -1.62 -0.96
C TRP A 30 5.29 -1.11 -0.11
N MET A 31 5.02 -0.39 0.98
CA MET A 31 6.06 0.10 1.91
C MET A 31 6.83 -1.04 2.56
N TYR A 32 6.15 -2.15 2.88
CA TYR A 32 6.80 -3.35 3.43
C TYR A 32 7.71 -4.05 2.44
N SER A 33 7.31 -4.09 1.18
CA SER A 33 8.09 -4.71 0.11
C SER A 33 9.26 -3.84 -0.34
N ASN A 34 9.22 -2.53 -0.07
CA ASN A 34 10.23 -1.54 -0.47
C ASN A 34 10.71 -0.68 0.72
N PRO A 35 11.22 -1.28 1.82
CA PRO A 35 11.52 -0.55 3.06
C PRO A 35 12.68 0.46 2.92
N TYR A 36 13.47 0.36 1.85
CA TYR A 36 14.67 1.18 1.62
C TYR A 36 14.54 2.17 0.47
N ASP A 37 13.44 2.18 -0.29
CA ASP A 37 13.21 3.19 -1.32
C ASP A 37 12.81 4.50 -0.63
N SER A 38 13.79 5.11 0.01
CA SER A 38 13.71 6.31 0.84
C SER A 38 14.04 7.58 0.06
N ASN A 39 14.07 7.45 -1.27
CA ASN A 39 14.38 8.52 -2.21
C ASN A 39 13.12 9.32 -2.57
N ARG A 40 13.34 10.49 -3.22
CA ARG A 40 12.33 11.43 -3.76
C ARG A 40 11.20 10.82 -4.61
N ARG A 41 11.17 9.51 -4.84
CA ARG A 41 10.24 8.79 -5.73
C ARG A 41 9.23 7.89 -5.00
N GLN A 42 9.19 7.84 -3.66
CA GLN A 42 8.18 7.04 -2.92
C GLN A 42 6.76 7.29 -3.42
N LEU A 43 6.33 8.56 -3.49
CA LEU A 43 4.99 8.91 -3.99
C LEU A 43 4.79 8.50 -5.46
N SER A 44 5.80 8.64 -6.32
CA SER A 44 5.70 8.19 -7.71
C SER A 44 5.53 6.67 -7.82
N SER A 45 6.26 5.90 -7.01
CA SER A 45 6.15 4.44 -6.99
C SER A 45 4.81 3.97 -6.39
N MET A 46 4.35 4.62 -5.32
CA MET A 46 3.00 4.42 -4.77
C MET A 46 1.92 4.71 -5.80
N ARG A 47 2.02 5.81 -6.55
CA ARG A 47 1.07 6.12 -7.64
C ARG A 47 1.08 5.04 -8.71
N ASN A 48 2.24 4.54 -9.10
CA ASN A 48 2.35 3.48 -10.11
C ASN A 48 1.66 2.19 -9.66
N ILE A 49 1.83 1.75 -8.41
CA ILE A 49 1.14 0.55 -7.92
C ILE A 49 -0.38 0.78 -7.81
N LEU A 50 -0.81 1.99 -7.44
CA LEU A 50 -2.23 2.35 -7.39
C LEU A 50 -2.88 2.34 -8.79
N LYS A 51 -2.18 2.81 -9.83
CA LYS A 51 -2.67 2.74 -11.22
C LYS A 51 -2.95 1.31 -11.68
N MET A 52 -2.20 0.34 -11.15
CA MET A 52 -2.37 -1.06 -11.50
C MET A 52 -3.55 -1.70 -10.76
N SER A 53 -4.06 -1.09 -9.70
CA SER A 53 -5.16 -1.60 -8.87
C SER A 53 -6.49 -1.52 -9.61
N GLU A 54 -7.19 -2.65 -9.73
CA GLU A 54 -8.55 -2.74 -10.29
C GLU A 54 -9.56 -1.97 -9.44
N THR A 55 -9.32 -1.84 -8.13
CA THR A 55 -10.15 -1.02 -7.21
C THR A 55 -10.27 0.45 -7.66
N LEU A 56 -9.28 0.98 -8.40
CA LEU A 56 -9.30 2.36 -8.90
C LEU A 56 -9.67 2.44 -10.39
N GLN A 57 -9.99 1.32 -11.03
CA GLN A 57 -10.39 1.28 -12.43
C GLN A 57 -11.89 1.51 -12.58
N VAL A 58 -12.28 2.15 -13.68
CA VAL A 58 -13.68 2.30 -14.05
C VAL A 58 -14.24 1.00 -14.64
N PRO A 59 -15.58 0.77 -14.56
CA PRO A 59 -16.21 -0.34 -15.26
C PRO A 59 -15.89 -0.29 -16.76
N GLY A 60 -15.34 -1.38 -17.31
CA GLY A 60 -14.86 -1.45 -18.70
C GLY A 60 -13.34 -1.46 -18.85
N GLY A 61 -12.59 -1.27 -17.76
CA GLY A 61 -11.14 -1.26 -17.76
C GLY A 61 -10.58 0.11 -18.11
N GLY A 62 -9.54 0.54 -17.39
CA GLY A 62 -8.95 1.86 -17.53
C GLY A 62 -9.05 2.69 -16.25
N LEU A 63 -8.26 3.75 -16.19
CA LEU A 63 -8.16 4.63 -15.03
C LEU A 63 -8.71 6.01 -15.42
N ASP A 64 -9.79 6.44 -14.76
CA ASP A 64 -10.34 7.79 -14.91
C ASP A 64 -9.97 8.64 -13.69
N ILE A 65 -8.66 8.68 -13.41
CA ILE A 65 -8.09 9.40 -12.27
C ILE A 65 -6.81 10.09 -12.75
N THR A 66 -6.72 11.39 -12.49
CA THR A 66 -5.55 12.19 -12.83
C THR A 66 -4.35 11.85 -11.93
N GLU A 67 -3.14 12.23 -12.36
CA GLU A 67 -1.94 12.08 -11.52
C GLU A 67 -2.04 12.84 -10.20
N GLU A 68 -2.72 13.98 -10.19
CA GLU A 68 -2.91 14.80 -9.01
C GLU A 68 -3.87 14.13 -8.02
N GLU A 69 -4.99 13.61 -8.50
CA GLU A 69 -5.93 12.83 -7.68
C GLU A 69 -5.28 11.56 -7.12
N LEU A 70 -4.50 10.83 -7.91
CA LEU A 70 -3.71 9.69 -7.42
C LEU A 70 -2.70 10.11 -6.35
N THR A 71 -2.12 11.30 -6.47
CA THR A 71 -1.22 11.86 -5.44
C THR A 71 -2.00 12.12 -4.16
N GLN A 72 -3.18 12.73 -4.23
CA GLN A 72 -4.04 12.99 -3.07
C GLN A 72 -4.52 11.70 -2.40
N ILE A 73 -4.88 10.68 -3.18
CA ILE A 73 -5.25 9.35 -2.67
C ILE A 73 -4.08 8.74 -1.90
N ALA A 74 -2.87 8.73 -2.48
CA ALA A 74 -1.69 8.19 -1.81
C ALA A 74 -1.36 8.94 -0.51
N LEU A 75 -1.44 10.29 -0.53
CA LEU A 75 -1.21 11.12 0.65
C LEU A 75 -2.28 10.90 1.73
N GLY A 76 -3.55 10.78 1.35
CA GLY A 76 -4.66 10.48 2.26
C GLY A 76 -4.48 9.13 2.94
N SER A 77 -4.10 8.10 2.19
CA SER A 77 -3.78 6.78 2.75
C SER A 77 -2.59 6.83 3.70
N LEU A 78 -1.52 7.53 3.35
CA LEU A 78 -0.36 7.69 4.24
C LEU A 78 -0.73 8.38 5.55
N GLN A 79 -1.48 9.49 5.48
CA GLN A 79 -1.96 10.20 6.66
C GLN A 79 -2.82 9.28 7.56
N LYS A 80 -3.71 8.50 6.97
CA LYS A 80 -4.55 7.55 7.70
C LYS A 80 -3.76 6.40 8.33
N LEU A 81 -2.78 5.84 7.62
CA LEU A 81 -1.87 4.82 8.15
C LEU A 81 -1.04 5.38 9.33
N ARG A 82 -0.65 6.66 9.26
CA ARG A 82 0.05 7.35 10.34
C ARG A 82 -0.85 7.54 11.56
N GLU A 83 -2.10 7.96 11.37
CA GLU A 83 -3.10 8.09 12.45
C GLU A 83 -3.37 6.75 13.14
N LYS A 84 -3.28 5.64 12.41
CA LYS A 84 -3.37 4.27 12.93
C LYS A 84 -2.07 3.76 13.55
N GLY A 85 -1.00 4.55 13.55
CA GLY A 85 0.31 4.17 14.12
C GLY A 85 1.04 3.09 13.34
N LEU A 86 0.71 2.87 12.07
CA LEU A 86 1.30 1.81 11.22
C LEU A 86 2.51 2.29 10.42
N VAL A 87 2.63 3.60 10.23
CA VAL A 87 3.78 4.24 9.56
C VAL A 87 4.25 5.49 10.32
N TYR A 88 5.55 5.74 10.31
CA TYR A 88 6.13 7.05 10.58
C TYR A 88 6.22 7.83 9.28
N ILE A 89 5.84 9.10 9.31
CA ILE A 89 5.98 10.00 8.17
C ILE A 89 6.87 11.17 8.58
N GLN A 90 7.97 11.33 7.86
CA GLN A 90 8.77 12.55 7.86
C GLN A 90 8.47 13.30 6.57
N SER A 91 7.82 14.46 6.67
CA SER A 91 7.62 15.34 5.53
C SER A 91 8.66 16.46 5.51
N ALA A 92 9.15 16.79 4.31
CA ALA A 92 9.85 18.04 4.05
C ALA A 92 9.07 18.82 2.97
N GLY A 93 8.12 19.64 3.42
CA GLY A 93 7.24 20.43 2.55
C GLY A 93 6.21 19.60 1.77
N VAL A 94 5.72 20.16 0.66
CA VAL A 94 4.59 19.63 -0.14
C VAL A 94 4.99 18.49 -1.08
N HIS A 95 6.30 18.24 -1.26
CA HIS A 95 6.83 17.37 -2.32
C HIS A 95 7.63 16.17 -1.83
N TYR A 96 7.95 16.13 -0.53
CA TYR A 96 8.79 15.09 0.03
C TYR A 96 8.09 14.43 1.21
N VAL A 97 7.56 13.23 0.99
CA VAL A 97 7.02 12.37 2.02
C VAL A 97 7.93 11.15 2.11
N LYS A 98 8.61 11.02 3.25
CA LYS A 98 9.39 9.83 3.59
C LYS A 98 8.59 9.05 4.63
N GLY A 99 8.01 7.94 4.22
CA GLY A 99 7.33 6.99 5.09
C GLY A 99 8.25 5.83 5.46
N THR A 100 8.22 5.40 6.71
CA THR A 100 8.77 4.11 7.17
C THR A 100 7.72 3.37 7.98
N LEU A 101 7.73 2.03 7.94
CA LEU A 101 6.82 1.25 8.77
C LEU A 101 7.18 1.37 10.25
N THR A 102 6.15 1.33 11.10
CA THR A 102 6.33 1.06 12.53
C THR A 102 6.38 -0.46 12.77
N ASP A 103 6.77 -0.89 13.97
CA ASP A 103 6.68 -2.30 14.37
C ASP A 103 5.25 -2.83 14.28
N ALA A 104 4.25 -2.00 14.64
CA ALA A 104 2.84 -2.35 14.50
C ALA A 104 2.42 -2.55 13.03
N GLY A 105 2.93 -1.72 12.11
CA GLY A 105 2.73 -1.88 10.68
C GLY A 105 3.33 -3.17 10.14
N VAL A 106 4.57 -3.47 10.54
CA VAL A 106 5.26 -4.72 10.19
C VAL A 106 4.48 -5.94 10.71
N ASP A 107 4.02 -5.89 11.95
CA ASP A 107 3.30 -7.00 12.58
C ASP A 107 1.94 -7.25 11.95
N LEU A 108 1.20 -6.20 11.58
CA LEU A 108 -0.06 -6.32 10.86
C LEU A 108 0.13 -7.10 9.55
N ILE A 109 1.15 -6.74 8.77
CA ILE A 109 1.44 -7.38 7.50
C ILE A 109 1.90 -8.82 7.71
N LYS A 110 2.84 -9.06 8.65
CA LYS A 110 3.32 -10.41 8.95
C LYS A 110 2.19 -11.33 9.40
N LYS A 111 1.26 -10.86 10.24
CA LYS A 111 0.09 -11.65 10.66
C LYS A 111 -0.83 -11.97 9.50
N SER A 112 -1.03 -11.01 8.58
CA SER A 112 -1.87 -11.18 7.41
C SER A 112 -1.25 -12.17 6.41
N VAL A 113 0.04 -12.02 6.08
CA VAL A 113 0.76 -12.84 5.09
C VAL A 113 1.09 -14.25 5.59
N LYS A 114 1.20 -14.47 6.91
CA LYS A 114 1.47 -15.81 7.50
C LYS A 114 0.40 -16.85 7.22
N THR A 115 -0.80 -16.45 6.78
CA THR A 115 -1.83 -17.38 6.33
C THR A 115 -1.30 -18.18 5.13
N PRO A 116 -1.33 -19.53 5.13
CA PRO A 116 -0.70 -20.36 4.09
C PRO A 116 -1.07 -19.99 2.65
N SER A 117 -2.31 -19.54 2.44
CA SER A 117 -2.84 -19.07 1.16
C SER A 117 -2.17 -17.80 0.66
N LEU A 118 -1.83 -16.88 1.57
CA LEU A 118 -1.18 -15.60 1.25
C LEU A 118 0.32 -15.76 1.08
N ARG A 119 0.96 -16.71 1.76
CA ARG A 119 2.39 -17.02 1.60
C ARG A 119 2.75 -17.45 0.17
N ARG A 120 1.88 -18.22 -0.49
CA ARG A 120 2.07 -18.60 -1.91
C ARG A 120 2.00 -17.38 -2.83
N VAL A 121 1.05 -16.48 -2.57
CA VAL A 121 0.85 -15.25 -3.34
C VAL A 121 2.01 -14.27 -3.16
N THR A 122 2.57 -14.16 -1.95
CA THR A 122 3.71 -13.26 -1.68
C THR A 122 5.07 -13.81 -2.10
N ALA A 123 5.24 -15.14 -2.17
CA ALA A 123 6.50 -15.75 -2.62
C ALA A 123 6.82 -15.41 -4.09
N GLU A 124 5.80 -15.19 -4.91
CA GLU A 124 5.94 -14.73 -6.30
C GLU A 124 6.35 -13.25 -6.42
N PHE A 125 6.20 -12.46 -5.35
CA PHE A 125 6.60 -11.05 -5.30
C PHE A 125 8.03 -10.84 -4.77
N GLY A 126 8.61 -11.84 -4.12
CA GLY A 126 9.88 -11.74 -3.40
C GLY A 126 11.12 -12.26 -4.15
N ASN A 127 10.94 -12.90 -5.30
CA ASN A 127 12.04 -13.43 -6.12
C ASN A 127 11.95 -12.87 -7.55
N ASN A 128 12.42 -11.63 -7.73
CA ASN A 128 12.95 -11.23 -9.03
C ASN A 128 14.47 -11.53 -8.98
N PRO A 129 15.03 -12.33 -9.90
CA PRO A 129 16.48 -12.51 -10.02
C PRO A 129 17.20 -11.20 -10.37
#